data_AF-A0A2A5D756-F1
#
_entry.id   AF-A0A2A5D756-F1
#
_cell.length_a   1.000
_cell.length_b   1.000
_cell.length_c   1.000
_cell.angle_alpha   90.00
_cell.angle_beta   90.00
_cell.angle_gamma   90.00
#
_symmetry.space_group_name_H-M   'P 1'
#
loop_
_entity.id
_entity.type
_entity.pdbx_description
1 polymer ?
#
loop_
_entity_poly.entity_id
_entity_poly.type
_entity_poly.pdbx_seq_one_letter_code
_entity_poly.pdbx_strand_id
1 'polypeptide(L)' 'MHSFTKLLAPALLGLALAAPAAAQDVVPEVDPLQVKLEAKLAKSFVAHGNWVLDYDEAKKIAKEEGKLLFVYFTRSYSP' A
#
# COMPACT_ATOMS: atom_id res chain seq x y z
N MET A 1 47.18 58.50 -13.18
CA MET A 1 47.10 58.33 -11.71
C MET A 1 46.29 57.05 -11.46
N HIS A 2 46.94 55.88 -11.40
CA HIS A 2 47.31 55.18 -10.16
C HIS A 2 46.15 54.98 -9.17
N SER A 3 45.61 53.76 -9.22
CA SER A 3 45.18 52.89 -8.12
C SER A 3 44.06 53.33 -7.20
N PHE A 4 42.99 52.51 -7.11
CA PHE A 4 42.59 51.94 -5.82
C PHE A 4 41.90 50.58 -5.98
N THR A 5 42.62 49.57 -5.51
CA THR A 5 42.21 48.22 -5.15
C THR A 5 41.00 48.24 -4.21
N LYS A 6 40.04 47.33 -4.40
CA LYS A 6 39.50 46.42 -3.37
C LYS A 6 38.38 45.51 -3.92
N LEU A 7 38.76 44.24 -4.09
CA LEU A 7 38.05 43.03 -3.66
C LEU A 7 36.62 43.25 -3.13
N LEU A 8 35.62 42.69 -3.82
CA LEU A 8 34.50 42.02 -3.17
C LEU A 8 33.93 40.95 -4.12
N ALA A 9 34.50 39.76 -4.03
CA ALA A 9 33.95 38.54 -4.63
C ALA A 9 32.91 37.93 -3.65
N PRO A 10 32.15 36.90 -4.04
CA PRO A 10 30.76 36.99 -4.49
C PRO A 10 29.78 36.42 -3.45
N ALA A 11 28.71 37.14 -3.11
CA ALA A 11 27.64 36.65 -2.24
C ALA A 11 26.44 36.16 -3.08
N LEU A 12 26.61 35.09 -3.86
CA LEU A 12 25.52 34.44 -4.61
C LEU A 12 25.69 32.92 -4.63
N LEU A 13 25.98 32.32 -3.47
CA LEU A 13 26.04 30.86 -3.34
C LEU A 13 25.25 30.42 -2.09
N GLY A 14 23.93 30.39 -2.19
CA GLY A 14 23.12 29.98 -1.05
C GLY A 14 21.62 30.04 -1.26
N LEU A 15 21.09 29.47 -2.35
CA LEU A 15 19.63 29.30 -2.49
C LEU A 15 19.22 28.22 -3.51
N ALA A 16 19.98 27.12 -3.60
CA ALA A 16 19.68 26.03 -4.53
C ALA A 16 19.58 24.62 -3.90
N LEU A 17 19.28 24.52 -2.60
CA LEU A 17 19.16 23.22 -1.92
C LEU A 17 17.76 22.90 -1.36
N ALA A 18 16.74 23.70 -1.69
CA ALA A 18 15.39 23.51 -1.16
C ALA A 18 14.35 23.12 -2.23
N ALA A 19 14.64 22.11 -3.06
CA ALA A 19 13.64 21.32 -3.80
C ALA A 19 14.36 20.12 -4.41
N PRO A 20 14.09 18.87 -3.98
CA PRO A 20 12.76 18.28 -4.10
C PRO A 20 12.39 17.40 -2.89
N ALA A 21 11.85 17.97 -1.82
CA ALA A 21 11.20 17.16 -0.77
C ALA A 21 9.73 16.83 -1.09
N ALA A 22 9.13 17.53 -2.07
CA ALA A 22 7.71 17.40 -2.42
C ALA A 22 7.42 16.52 -3.64
N ALA A 23 8.42 15.77 -4.15
CA ALA A 23 8.23 14.85 -5.28
C ALA A 23 8.14 13.37 -4.84
N GLN A 24 8.01 13.11 -3.53
CA GLN A 24 7.51 11.82 -3.05
C GLN A 24 5.99 11.82 -3.27
N ASP A 25 5.58 11.83 -4.53
CA ASP A 25 4.26 11.35 -4.90
C ASP A 25 4.13 9.98 -4.24
N VAL A 26 3.21 9.89 -3.29
CA VAL A 26 2.76 8.63 -2.73
C VAL A 26 2.06 7.92 -3.89
N VAL A 27 2.86 7.29 -4.75
CA VAL A 27 2.37 6.31 -5.71
C VAL A 27 1.75 5.24 -4.83
N PRO A 28 0.44 4.94 -4.95
CA PRO A 28 -0.14 3.83 -4.23
C PRO A 28 0.59 2.57 -4.68
N GLU A 29 1.55 2.10 -3.88
CA GLU A 29 2.20 0.84 -4.11
C GLU A 29 1.11 -0.23 -3.94
N VAL A 30 0.69 -0.83 -5.05
CA VAL A 30 -0.29 -1.90 -5.03
C VAL A 30 0.30 -3.05 -4.23
N ASP A 31 -0.26 -3.33 -3.05
CA ASP A 31 0.22 -4.40 -2.18
C ASP A 31 0.13 -5.75 -2.92
N PRO A 32 1.28 -6.42 -3.17
CA PRO A 32 1.30 -7.68 -3.92
C PRO A 32 0.50 -8.79 -3.23
N LEU A 33 0.29 -8.73 -1.91
CA LEU A 33 -0.55 -9.68 -1.19
C LEU A 33 -2.04 -9.45 -1.44
N GLN A 34 -2.45 -8.20 -1.59
CA GLN A 34 -3.81 -7.81 -1.91
C GLN A 34 -4.20 -8.30 -3.32
N VAL A 35 -3.31 -8.14 -4.31
CA VAL A 35 -3.50 -8.67 -5.66
C VAL A 35 -3.65 -10.19 -5.66
N LYS A 36 -2.83 -10.90 -4.87
CA LYS A 36 -2.94 -12.37 -4.73
C LYS A 36 -4.23 -12.79 -4.06
N LEU A 37 -4.74 -12.01 -3.10
CA LEU A 37 -6.04 -12.26 -2.47
C LEU A 37 -7.16 -12.11 -3.49
N GLU A 38 -7.21 -10.99 -4.22
CA GLU A 38 -8.22 -10.70 -5.24
C GLU A 38 -8.25 -11.77 -6.33
N ALA A 39 -7.09 -12.19 -6.82
CA ALA A 39 -6.98 -13.27 -7.81
C ALA A 39 -7.56 -14.60 -7.32
N LYS A 40 -7.50 -14.88 -6.01
CA LYS A 40 -8.09 -16.10 -5.42
C LYS A 40 -9.60 -15.98 -5.25
N LEU A 41 -10.08 -14.81 -4.83
CA LEU A 41 -11.51 -14.54 -4.70
C LEU A 41 -12.22 -14.59 -6.07
N ALA A 42 -11.51 -14.21 -7.14
CA ALA A 42 -12.01 -14.30 -8.51
C ALA A 42 -12.09 -15.74 -9.08
N LYS A 43 -11.55 -16.75 -8.38
CA LYS A 43 -11.66 -18.15 -8.85
C LYS A 43 -13.12 -18.60 -8.77
N SER A 44 -13.56 -19.35 -9.78
CA SER A 44 -14.96 -19.83 -9.91
C SER A 44 -15.49 -20.54 -8.66
N PHE A 45 -14.67 -21.34 -7.97
CA PHE A 45 -15.03 -21.99 -6.72
C PHE A 45 -15.45 -21.01 -5.60
N VAL A 46 -14.79 -19.86 -5.52
CA VAL A 46 -15.11 -18.83 -4.52
C VAL A 46 -16.22 -17.91 -5.05
N ALA A 47 -16.16 -17.51 -6.31
CA ALA A 47 -17.10 -16.56 -6.90
C ALA A 47 -18.56 -17.04 -6.92
N HIS A 48 -18.82 -18.36 -6.98
CA HIS A 48 -20.17 -18.90 -7.10
C HIS A 48 -20.74 -19.49 -5.80
N GLY A 49 -19.97 -19.51 -4.71
CA GLY A 49 -20.35 -20.19 -3.46
C GLY A 49 -21.08 -19.33 -2.43
N ASN A 50 -21.26 -18.02 -2.66
CA ASN A 50 -21.78 -17.07 -1.66
C ASN A 50 -21.07 -17.18 -0.31
N TRP A 51 -19.74 -17.25 -0.33
CA TRP A 51 -18.91 -17.41 0.87
C TRP A 51 -18.99 -16.16 1.76
N VAL A 52 -19.09 -16.39 3.07
CA VAL A 52 -18.81 -15.36 4.09
C VAL A 52 -17.29 -15.29 4.27
N LEU A 53 -16.70 -14.13 4.00
CA LEU A 53 -15.24 -13.95 4.02
C LEU A 53 -14.72 -13.53 5.41
N ASP A 54 -15.61 -13.13 6.31
CA ASP A 54 -15.28 -12.86 7.71
C ASP A 54 -15.56 -14.10 8.58
N TYR A 55 -14.52 -14.56 9.28
CA TYR A 55 -14.61 -15.79 10.07
C TYR A 55 -15.48 -15.65 11.32
N ASP A 56 -15.48 -14.49 11.98
CA ASP A 56 -16.27 -14.28 13.19
C ASP A 56 -17.76 -14.07 12.86
N GLU A 57 -18.07 -13.43 11.74
CA GLU A 57 -19.42 -13.39 11.18
C GLU A 57 -19.91 -14.80 10.85
N ALA A 58 -19.11 -15.62 10.15
CA ALA A 58 -19.47 -16.99 9.80
C ALA A 58 -19.73 -17.85 11.05
N LYS A 59 -18.94 -17.69 12.11
CA LYS A 59 -19.16 -18.34 13.41
C LYS A 59 -20.46 -17.91 14.07
N LYS A 60 -20.78 -16.61 14.03
CA LYS A 60 -22.03 -16.09 14.59
C LYS A 60 -23.23 -16.70 13.87
N ILE A 61 -23.24 -16.69 12.53
CA ILE A 61 -24.30 -17.28 11.71
C ILE A 61 -24.47 -18.77 12.03
N ALA A 62 -23.38 -19.55 12.04
CA ALA A 62 -23.44 -20.98 12.32
C ALA A 62 -24.01 -21.29 13.72
N LYS A 63 -23.66 -20.47 14.73
CA LYS A 63 -24.20 -20.58 16.08
C LYS A 63 -25.69 -20.26 16.14
N GLU A 64 -26.11 -19.18 15.48
CA GLU A 64 -27.52 -18.75 15.41
C GLU A 64 -28.39 -19.76 14.68
N GLU A 65 -27.87 -20.38 13.61
CA GLU A 65 -28.59 -21.38 12.82
C GLU A 65 -28.48 -22.81 13.38
N GLY A 66 -27.64 -23.04 14.39
CA GLY A 66 -27.39 -24.38 14.95
C GLY A 66 -26.76 -25.35 13.96
N LYS A 67 -25.94 -24.86 13.02
CA LYS A 67 -25.31 -25.66 11.96
C LYS A 67 -23.80 -25.81 12.17
N LEU A 68 -23.23 -26.86 11.56
CA LEU A 68 -21.78 -27.01 11.47
C LEU A 68 -21.20 -25.97 10.49
N LEU A 69 -20.03 -25.43 10.85
CA LEU A 69 -19.31 -24.48 10.03
C LEU A 69 -18.23 -25.19 9.20
N PHE A 70 -18.31 -25.07 7.87
CA PHE A 70 -17.24 -25.49 6.96
C PHE A 70 -16.39 -24.27 6.58
N VAL A 71 -15.07 -24.35 6.80
CA VAL A 71 -14.14 -23.24 6.55
C VAL A 71 -13.00 -23.68 5.65
N TYR A 72 -12.68 -22.84 4.67
CA TYR A 72 -11.53 -23.04 3.78
C TYR A 72 -10.56 -21.88 3.92
N PHE A 73 -9.34 -22.15 4.40
CA PHE A 73 -8.29 -21.15 4.57
C PHE A 73 -7.33 -21.14 3.38
N THR A 74 -6.97 -19.96 2.90
CA THR A 74 -5.95 -19.77 1.86
C THR A 74 -4.86 -18.81 2.35
N ARG A 75 -3.60 -19.04 1.93
CA ARG A 75 -2.44 -18.22 2.31
C ARG A 75 -1.91 -17.44 1.12
N SER A 76 -1.88 -16.11 1.17
CA SER A 76 -1.39 -15.26 0.06
C SER A 76 0.13 -15.01 0.10
N TYR A 77 0.80 -15.39 1.18
CA TYR A 77 2.24 -15.15 1.41
C TYR A 77 3.15 -16.37 1.15
N SER A 78 2.62 -17.56 0.80
CA SER A 78 3.44 -18.72 0.44
C SER A 78 3.62 -18.78 -1.08
N PRO A 79 4.86 -18.87 -1.60
CA PRO A 79 5.11 -19.14 -3.02
C PRO A 79 4.53 -20.49 -3.45
#